data_AF-A0A8J8H1L6-F1
#
_entry.id   AF-A0A8J8H1L6-F1
#
_cell.length_a   1.000
_cell.length_b   1.000
_cell.length_c   1.000
_cell.angle_alpha   90.00
_cell.angle_beta   90.00
_cell.angle_gamma   90.00
#
_symmetry.space_group_name_H-M   'P 1'
#
loop_
_entity.id
_entity.type
_entity.pdbx_description
1 polymer ?
#
loop_
_entity_poly.entity_id
_entity_poly.type
_entity_poly.pdbx_seq_one_letter_code
_entity_poly.pdbx_strand_id
1 'polypeptide(L)'
;MPTDIARIETDRAERFLKQFCDHARAMGVSAEREQSQGVVVFPDGRCTLTADATALLVQIEATDDQALRRIRDIVTRDFQRFGGRTPLAVAWSHRPRSWVAPAVAVGVLIAIAVHAGLAGAALRRGWTVPLLVAVLAAVAVKLVALLVVRRKTGRFGHHRPTAHG
;
A
#
# COMPACT_ATOMS: atom_id res chain seq x y z
N MET A 1 5.05 5.06 -8.22
CA MET A 1 4.35 4.06 -9.03
C MET A 1 3.32 3.44 -8.11
N PRO A 2 2.03 3.39 -8.47
CA PRO A 2 1.03 2.71 -7.66
C PRO A 2 1.32 1.20 -7.63
N THR A 3 1.00 0.57 -6.50
CA THR A 3 1.34 -0.83 -6.23
C THR A 3 0.16 -1.56 -5.64
N ASP A 4 -0.05 -2.80 -6.09
CA ASP A 4 -0.96 -3.75 -5.45
C ASP A 4 -0.23 -4.99 -5.00
N ILE A 5 -0.66 -5.55 -3.87
CA ILE A 5 -0.11 -6.77 -3.33
C ILE A 5 -1.27 -7.74 -3.02
N ALA A 6 -1.14 -8.98 -3.44
CA ALA A 6 -2.04 -10.07 -3.04
C ALA A 6 -1.24 -11.20 -2.41
N ARG A 7 -1.78 -11.78 -1.34
CA ARG A 7 -1.31 -13.04 -0.75
C ARG A 7 -2.35 -14.10 -1.06
N ILE A 8 -1.95 -15.13 -1.80
CA ILE A 8 -2.80 -16.27 -2.14
C ILE A 8 -2.39 -17.42 -1.24
N GLU A 9 -3.26 -17.84 -0.33
CA GLU A 9 -3.01 -18.98 0.56
C GLU A 9 -3.06 -20.28 -0.23
N THR A 10 -1.96 -21.03 -0.20
CA THR A 10 -1.80 -22.28 -0.95
C THR A 10 -0.55 -23.03 -0.51
N ASP A 11 -0.65 -24.34 -0.44
CA ASP A 11 0.48 -25.28 -0.27
C ASP A 11 1.25 -25.53 -1.58
N ARG A 12 0.75 -24.99 -2.69
CA ARG A 12 1.26 -25.21 -4.06
C ARG A 12 1.81 -23.93 -4.68
N ALA A 13 2.41 -23.04 -3.89
CA ALA A 13 2.85 -21.72 -4.34
C ALA A 13 3.87 -21.81 -5.51
N GLU A 14 4.89 -22.66 -5.39
CA GLU A 14 5.90 -22.84 -6.44
C GLU A 14 5.30 -23.34 -7.75
N ARG A 15 4.30 -24.24 -7.67
CA ARG A 15 3.58 -24.75 -8.84
C ARG A 15 2.86 -23.62 -9.56
N PHE A 16 2.14 -22.77 -8.82
CA PHE A 16 1.41 -21.64 -9.41
C PHE A 16 2.34 -20.55 -9.94
N LEU A 17 3.47 -20.30 -9.28
CA LEU A 17 4.52 -19.41 -9.77
C LEU A 17 5.06 -19.90 -11.12
N LYS A 18 5.47 -21.17 -11.19
CA LYS A 18 5.96 -21.78 -12.43
C LYS A 18 4.90 -21.69 -13.54
N GLN A 19 3.66 -22.06 -13.23
CA GLN A 19 2.56 -22.04 -14.18
C GLN A 19 2.30 -20.63 -14.73
N PHE A 20 2.37 -19.60 -13.88
CA PHE A 20 2.19 -18.20 -14.30
C PHE A 20 3.32 -17.72 -15.21
N CYS A 21 4.58 -17.96 -14.84
CA CYS A 21 5.73 -17.59 -15.68
C CYS A 21 5.72 -18.33 -17.02
N ASP A 22 5.40 -19.62 -17.04
CA ASP A 22 5.36 -20.42 -18.28
C ASP A 22 4.19 -19.95 -19.17
N HIS A 23 3.04 -19.62 -18.58
CA HIS A 23 1.92 -19.03 -19.32
C HIS A 23 2.29 -17.68 -19.95
N ALA A 24 2.94 -16.79 -19.18
CA ALA A 24 3.37 -15.49 -19.68
C ALA A 24 4.30 -15.63 -20.90
N ARG A 25 5.29 -16.53 -20.85
CA ARG A 25 6.18 -16.80 -21.99
C ARG A 25 5.42 -17.32 -23.21
N ALA A 26 4.47 -18.22 -23.01
CA ALA A 26 3.64 -18.76 -24.09
C ALA A 26 2.77 -17.67 -24.75
N MET A 27 2.42 -16.61 -24.02
CA MET A 27 1.72 -15.43 -24.52
C MET A 27 2.66 -14.37 -25.13
N GLY A 28 3.97 -14.65 -25.24
CA GLY A 28 4.96 -13.71 -25.75
C GLY A 28 5.34 -12.59 -24.78
N VAL A 29 4.98 -12.72 -23.50
CA VAL A 29 5.32 -11.76 -22.44
C VAL A 29 6.64 -12.16 -21.79
N SER A 30 7.53 -11.18 -21.58
CA SER A 30 8.81 -11.43 -20.92
C SER A 30 8.58 -11.91 -19.48
N ALA A 31 9.12 -13.08 -19.16
CA ALA A 31 9.05 -13.65 -17.83
C ALA A 31 10.34 -14.36 -17.46
N GLU A 32 10.82 -14.09 -16.26
CA GLU A 32 11.99 -14.69 -15.65
C GLU A 32 11.56 -15.44 -14.38
N ARG A 33 12.23 -16.56 -14.10
CA ARG A 33 11.95 -17.36 -12.91
C ARG A 33 13.26 -17.89 -12.36
N GLU A 34 13.47 -17.68 -11.07
CA GLU A 34 14.62 -18.18 -10.33
C GLU A 34 14.12 -18.79 -9.02
N GLN A 35 14.29 -20.11 -8.86
CA GLN A 35 13.84 -20.84 -7.66
C GLN A 35 12.38 -20.53 -7.30
N SER A 36 12.16 -19.92 -6.13
CA SER A 36 10.87 -19.50 -5.56
C SER A 36 10.48 -18.06 -5.92
N GLN A 37 11.15 -17.43 -6.89
CA GLN A 37 10.88 -16.07 -7.35
C GLN A 37 10.58 -16.04 -8.84
N GLY A 38 9.72 -15.12 -9.25
CA GLY A 38 9.40 -14.88 -10.65
C GLY A 38 9.10 -13.42 -10.93
N VAL A 39 9.46 -12.95 -12.13
CA VAL A 39 9.17 -11.61 -12.61
C VAL A 39 8.55 -11.70 -13.99
N VAL A 40 7.42 -11.01 -14.19
CA VAL A 40 6.74 -10.88 -15.48
C VAL A 40 6.64 -9.41 -15.83
N VAL A 41 7.12 -9.02 -17.01
CA VAL A 41 7.21 -7.63 -17.46
C VAL A 41 6.12 -7.36 -18.49
N PHE A 42 5.22 -6.46 -18.16
CA PHE A 42 4.18 -5.92 -19.03
C PHE A 42 4.64 -4.57 -19.61
N PRO A 43 4.03 -4.08 -20.71
CA PRO A 43 4.37 -2.77 -21.27
C PRO A 43 4.27 -1.61 -20.25
N ASP A 44 3.25 -1.63 -19.40
CA ASP A 44 2.95 -0.55 -18.45
C ASP A 44 3.21 -0.93 -16.98
N GLY A 45 3.95 -2.02 -16.72
CA GLY A 45 4.19 -2.47 -15.35
C GLY A 45 4.93 -3.80 -15.23
N ARG A 46 5.14 -4.22 -13.99
CA ARG A 46 5.79 -5.49 -13.64
C ARG A 46 4.99 -6.23 -12.58
N CYS A 47 4.97 -7.55 -12.69
CA CYS A 47 4.45 -8.44 -11.67
C CYS A 47 5.60 -9.26 -11.08
N THR A 48 5.80 -9.19 -9.78
CA THR A 48 6.77 -10.02 -9.05
C THR A 48 6.01 -11.06 -8.24
N LEU A 49 6.50 -12.29 -8.25
CA LEU A 49 5.92 -13.44 -7.57
C LEU A 49 6.96 -14.03 -6.63
N THR A 50 6.55 -14.31 -5.39
CA THR A 50 7.36 -14.99 -4.37
C THR A 50 6.58 -16.17 -3.82
N ALA A 51 7.09 -17.38 -4.02
CA ALA A 51 6.53 -18.59 -3.46
C ALA A 51 7.12 -18.87 -2.07
N ASP A 52 6.23 -19.18 -1.14
CA ASP A 52 6.51 -19.68 0.20
C ASP A 52 5.77 -21.02 0.37
N ALA A 53 6.08 -21.79 1.41
CA ALA A 53 5.45 -23.07 1.73
C ALA A 53 3.93 -22.97 1.95
N THR A 54 3.42 -21.79 2.35
CA THR A 54 1.99 -21.59 2.68
C THR A 54 1.27 -20.56 1.82
N ALA A 55 2.00 -19.83 0.97
CA ALA A 55 1.38 -18.81 0.14
C ALA A 55 2.22 -18.42 -1.07
N LEU A 56 1.52 -17.90 -2.08
CA LEU A 56 2.11 -17.16 -3.18
C LEU A 56 1.85 -15.66 -2.96
N LEU A 57 2.92 -14.89 -2.79
CA LEU A 57 2.86 -13.43 -2.77
C LEU A 57 2.99 -12.90 -4.20
N VAL A 58 2.08 -12.01 -4.56
CA VAL A 58 2.04 -11.38 -5.88
C VAL A 58 2.03 -9.87 -5.70
N GLN A 59 3.01 -9.19 -6.29
CA GLN A 59 3.14 -7.74 -6.26
C GLN A 59 3.10 -7.19 -7.67
N ILE A 60 2.22 -6.22 -7.92
CA ILE A 60 2.12 -5.51 -9.19
C ILE A 60 2.53 -4.06 -8.97
N GLU A 61 3.45 -3.59 -9.79
CA GLU A 61 3.81 -2.19 -9.89
C GLU A 61 3.52 -1.71 -11.32
N ALA A 62 2.85 -0.57 -11.44
CA ALA A 62 2.49 -0.01 -12.74
C ALA A 62 2.86 1.47 -12.84
N THR A 63 2.80 2.00 -14.05
CA THR A 63 3.05 3.43 -14.33
C THR A 63 1.96 4.32 -13.73
N ASP A 64 0.69 3.90 -13.80
CA ASP A 64 -0.49 4.60 -13.28
C ASP A 64 -1.58 3.63 -12.76
N ASP A 65 -2.64 4.18 -12.16
CA ASP A 65 -3.72 3.38 -11.55
C ASP A 65 -4.57 2.62 -12.57
N GLN A 66 -4.65 3.09 -13.82
CA GLN A 66 -5.40 2.40 -14.88
C GLN A 66 -4.63 1.17 -15.37
N ALA A 67 -3.33 1.32 -15.61
CA ALA A 67 -2.41 0.22 -15.90
C ALA A 67 -2.40 -0.81 -14.76
N LEU A 68 -2.35 -0.34 -13.52
CA LEU A 68 -2.41 -1.20 -12.34
C LEU A 68 -3.68 -2.06 -12.32
N ARG A 69 -4.87 -1.46 -12.53
CA ARG A 69 -6.14 -2.21 -12.62
C ARG A 69 -6.12 -3.23 -13.76
N ARG A 70 -5.64 -2.85 -14.95
CA ARG A 70 -5.55 -3.79 -16.09
C ARG A 70 -4.68 -5.01 -15.77
N ILE A 71 -3.48 -4.78 -15.23
CA ILE A 71 -2.55 -5.87 -14.90
C ILE A 71 -3.12 -6.72 -13.77
N ARG A 72 -3.70 -6.11 -12.73
CA ARG A 72 -4.40 -6.80 -11.63
C ARG A 72 -5.48 -7.75 -12.16
N ASP A 73 -6.29 -7.28 -13.10
CA ASP A 73 -7.38 -8.08 -13.67
C ASP A 73 -6.87 -9.25 -14.52
N ILE A 74 -5.79 -9.06 -15.29
CA ILE A 74 -5.11 -10.13 -16.04
C ILE A 74 -4.61 -11.20 -15.07
N VAL A 75 -3.80 -10.78 -14.09
CA VAL A 75 -3.19 -11.68 -13.11
C VAL A 75 -4.26 -12.45 -12.31
N THR A 76 -5.34 -11.78 -11.92
CA THR A 76 -6.47 -12.41 -11.21
C THR A 76 -7.12 -13.51 -12.05
N ARG A 77 -7.41 -13.23 -13.33
CA ARG A 77 -8.02 -14.22 -14.24
C ARG A 77 -7.13 -15.42 -14.46
N ASP A 78 -5.83 -15.21 -14.60
CA ASP A 78 -4.87 -16.30 -14.80
C ASP A 78 -4.85 -17.24 -13.59
N PHE A 79 -4.77 -16.70 -12.37
CA PHE A 79 -4.79 -17.52 -11.16
C PHE A 79 -6.13 -18.23 -10.92
N GLN A 80 -7.26 -17.57 -11.23
CA GLN A 80 -8.57 -18.23 -11.18
C GLN A 80 -8.64 -19.40 -12.17
N ARG A 81 -8.11 -19.23 -13.39
CA ARG A 81 -8.05 -20.29 -14.40
C ARG A 81 -7.12 -21.43 -13.97
N PHE A 82 -6.01 -21.13 -13.32
CA PHE A 82 -5.07 -22.15 -12.83
C PHE A 82 -5.63 -22.99 -11.68
N GLY A 83 -6.55 -22.44 -10.89
CA GLY A 83 -7.22 -23.16 -9.80
C GLY A 83 -8.14 -24.30 -10.26
N GLY A 84 -8.55 -24.33 -11.53
CA GLY A 84 -9.40 -25.39 -12.07
C GLY A 84 -10.72 -25.52 -11.30
N ARG A 85 -10.94 -26.66 -10.63
CA ARG A 85 -12.15 -26.91 -9.81
C ARG A 85 -12.13 -26.18 -8.46
N THR A 86 -10.99 -25.66 -8.04
CA THR A 86 -10.83 -24.92 -6.78
C THR A 86 -10.17 -23.58 -7.10
N PRO A 87 -10.97 -22.57 -7.51
CA PRO A 87 -10.44 -21.28 -7.92
C PRO A 87 -9.67 -20.62 -6.77
N LEU A 88 -8.50 -20.08 -7.08
CA LEU A 88 -7.69 -19.36 -6.12
C LEU A 88 -8.35 -18.02 -5.78
N ALA A 89 -8.59 -17.77 -4.50
CA ALA A 89 -9.04 -16.47 -4.02
C ALA A 89 -7.84 -15.50 -4.02
N VAL A 90 -7.93 -14.44 -4.82
CA VAL A 90 -6.90 -13.40 -4.91
C VAL A 90 -7.44 -12.13 -4.28
N ALA A 91 -7.00 -11.84 -3.04
CA ALA A 91 -7.38 -10.62 -2.32
C ALA A 91 -6.29 -9.56 -2.47
N TRP A 92 -6.60 -8.47 -3.17
CA TRP A 92 -5.66 -7.38 -3.43
C TRP A 92 -5.72 -6.29 -2.36
N SER A 93 -4.55 -5.88 -1.88
CA SER A 93 -4.35 -4.69 -1.06
C SER A 93 -3.72 -3.60 -1.91
N HIS A 94 -4.47 -2.51 -2.13
CA HIS A 94 -3.99 -1.35 -2.88
C HIS A 94 -3.15 -0.44 -1.99
N ARG A 95 -1.89 -0.20 -2.37
CA ARG A 95 -1.03 0.80 -1.73
C ARG A 95 -0.93 2.01 -2.67
N PRO A 96 -1.75 3.06 -2.47
CA PRO A 96 -1.64 4.26 -3.28
C PRO A 96 -0.27 4.91 -3.05
N ARG A 97 0.25 5.59 -4.08
CA ARG A 97 1.47 6.40 -3.98
C ARG A 97 1.23 7.52 -2.95
N SER A 98 1.67 7.32 -1.71
CA SER A 98 1.39 8.27 -0.62
C SER A 98 2.24 9.54 -0.76
N TRP A 99 1.73 10.56 -1.46
CA TRP A 99 2.29 11.92 -1.43
C TRP A 99 2.12 12.62 -0.07
N VAL A 100 1.34 12.05 0.84
CA VAL A 100 1.10 12.60 2.19
C VAL A 100 2.27 12.46 3.15
N ALA A 101 3.18 11.49 2.96
CA ALA A 101 4.32 11.31 3.87
C ALA A 101 5.28 12.54 3.90
N PRO A 102 5.73 13.10 2.76
CA PRO A 102 6.56 14.30 2.79
C PRO A 102 5.78 15.55 3.24
N ALA A 103 4.52 15.73 2.84
CA ALA A 103 3.74 16.92 3.19
C ALA A 103 3.43 17.03 4.70
N VAL A 104 3.10 15.91 5.35
CA VAL A 104 2.89 15.88 6.81
C VAL A 104 4.21 16.08 7.55
N ALA A 105 5.32 15.49 7.08
CA ALA A 105 6.64 15.72 7.68
C ALA A 105 7.06 17.20 7.59
N VAL A 106 6.85 17.85 6.44
CA VAL A 106 7.10 19.28 6.24
C VAL A 106 6.21 20.12 7.17
N GLY A 107 4.91 19.82 7.27
CA GLY A 107 4.01 20.52 8.19
C GLY A 107 4.38 20.33 9.68
N VAL A 108 4.95 19.18 10.05
CA VAL A 108 5.48 18.94 11.41
C VAL A 108 6.78 19.72 11.64
N LEU A 109 7.71 19.71 10.69
CA LEU A 109 8.97 20.46 10.78
C LEU A 109 8.76 21.98 10.86
N ILE A 110 7.84 22.52 10.05
CA ILE A 110 7.46 23.95 10.11
C ILE A 110 6.90 24.28 11.49
N ALA A 111 6.00 23.44 12.02
CA ALA A 111 5.47 23.65 13.36
C ALA A 111 6.58 23.61 14.43
N ILE A 112 7.48 22.62 14.40
CA ILE A 112 8.60 22.52 15.36
C ILE A 112 9.50 23.75 15.27
N ALA A 113 9.84 24.20 14.05
CA ALA A 113 10.66 25.40 13.84
C ALA A 113 9.99 26.67 14.38
N VAL A 114 8.68 26.83 14.17
CA VAL A 114 7.90 27.93 14.73
C VAL A 114 7.94 27.90 16.27
N HIS A 115 7.74 26.73 16.88
CA HIS A 115 7.74 26.58 18.34
C HIS A 115 9.14 26.83 18.94
N ALA A 116 10.19 26.33 18.30
CA ALA A 116 11.57 26.54 18.74
C ALA A 116 11.99 28.01 18.60
N GLY A 117 11.61 28.69 17.52
CA GLY A 117 11.85 30.12 17.32
C GLY A 117 11.12 30.99 18.34
N LEU A 118 9.86 30.68 18.63
CA LEU A 118 9.07 31.35 19.68
C LEU A 118 9.64 31.12 21.09
N ALA A 119 10.07 29.90 21.42
CA ALA A 119 10.71 29.60 22.70
C ALA A 119 12.06 30.32 22.85
N GLY A 120 12.89 30.34 21.79
CA GLY A 120 14.14 31.08 21.76
C GLY A 120 13.96 32.59 21.90
N ALA A 121 12.90 33.15 21.29
CA ALA A 121 12.52 34.55 21.45
C ALA A 121 11.99 34.87 22.87
N ALA A 122 11.25 33.94 23.48
CA ALA A 122 10.72 34.09 24.84
C ALA A 122 11.82 34.03 25.91
N LEU A 123 12.79 33.11 25.76
CA LEU A 123 13.95 32.99 26.66
C LEU A 123 14.84 34.24 26.63
N ARG A 124 14.88 34.97 25.51
CA ARG A 124 15.59 36.26 25.39
C ARG A 124 14.88 37.44 26.06
N ARG A 125 13.60 37.31 26.43
CA ARG A 125 12.75 38.45 26.84
C ARG A 125 12.03 38.27 28.19
N GLY A 126 12.20 37.13 28.86
CA GLY A 126 11.90 36.95 30.29
C GLY A 126 10.43 37.13 30.71
N TRP A 127 9.45 36.61 29.97
CA TRP A 127 8.02 36.72 30.32
C TRP A 127 7.32 35.36 30.55
N THR A 128 6.28 35.41 31.39
CA THR A 128 5.75 34.35 32.25
C THR A 128 4.72 33.40 31.59
N VAL A 129 4.45 32.29 32.28
CA VAL A 129 3.38 31.26 32.25
C VAL A 129 2.33 31.22 31.10
N PRO A 130 1.59 32.28 30.70
CA PRO A 130 0.60 32.20 29.60
C PRO A 130 1.12 31.64 28.27
N LEU A 131 2.40 31.86 27.93
CA LEU A 131 2.97 31.33 26.69
C LEU A 131 3.11 29.79 26.71
N LEU A 132 3.42 29.22 27.88
CA LEU A 132 3.46 27.77 28.08
C LEU A 132 2.07 27.15 27.95
N VAL A 133 1.05 27.82 28.47
CA VAL A 133 -0.36 27.40 28.35
C VAL A 133 -0.81 27.43 26.89
N ALA A 134 -0.45 28.47 26.13
CA ALA A 134 -0.75 28.57 24.70
C ALA A 134 -0.08 27.45 23.88
N VAL A 135 1.17 27.09 24.22
CA VAL A 135 1.90 25.97 23.58
C VAL A 135 1.23 24.63 23.87
N LEU A 136 0.85 24.36 25.14
CA LEU A 136 0.14 23.14 25.50
C LEU A 136 -1.22 23.02 24.80
N ALA A 137 -1.96 24.13 24.67
CA ALA A 137 -3.22 24.17 23.94
C ALA A 137 -3.02 23.84 22.44
N ALA A 138 -1.98 24.39 21.80
CA ALA A 138 -1.67 24.10 20.40
C ALA A 138 -1.29 22.62 20.17
N VAL A 139 -0.54 22.01 21.11
CA VAL A 139 -0.22 20.57 21.08
C VAL A 139 -1.47 19.72 21.20
N ALA A 140 -2.38 20.06 22.12
CA ALA A 140 -3.64 19.35 22.29
C ALA A 140 -4.50 19.39 21.02
N VAL A 141 -4.62 20.55 20.36
CA VAL A 141 -5.36 20.69 19.09
C VAL A 141 -4.75 19.81 18.00
N LYS A 142 -3.43 19.75 17.90
CA LYS A 142 -2.74 18.93 16.89
C LYS A 142 -2.93 17.43 17.12
N LEU A 143 -2.90 16.99 18.38
CA LEU A 143 -3.19 15.60 18.75
C LEU A 143 -4.64 15.22 18.43
N VAL A 144 -5.60 16.11 18.72
CA VAL A 144 -7.02 15.89 18.39
C VAL A 144 -7.22 15.81 16.88
N ALA A 145 -6.61 16.71 16.10
CA ALA A 145 -6.69 16.67 14.64
C ALA A 145 -6.12 15.36 14.07
N LEU A 146 -4.98 14.89 14.59
CA LEU A 146 -4.37 13.62 14.19
C LEU A 146 -5.26 12.42 14.56
N LEU A 147 -5.91 12.43 15.73
CA LEU A 147 -6.85 11.38 16.13
C LEU A 147 -8.11 11.36 15.25
N VAL A 148 -8.64 12.52 14.87
CA VAL A 148 -9.81 12.63 13.97
C VAL A 148 -9.48 12.10 12.57
N VAL A 149 -8.32 12.48 12.03
CA VAL A 149 -7.86 11.97 10.73
C VAL A 149 -7.71 10.45 10.77
N ARG A 150 -7.07 9.90 11.82
CA ARG A 150 -6.93 8.45 12.01
C ARG A 150 -8.27 7.71 12.11
N ARG A 151 -9.25 8.26 12.83
CA ARG A 151 -10.59 7.66 12.96
C ARG A 151 -11.35 7.63 11.63
N LYS A 152 -11.19 8.65 10.78
CA LYS A 152 -11.87 8.73 9.47
C LYS A 152 -11.33 7.69 8.48
N THR A 153 -10.03 7.38 8.56
CA THR A 153 -9.39 6.36 7.71
C THR A 153 -9.77 4.92 8.12
N GLY A 154 -10.14 4.68 9.38
CA GLY A 154 -10.58 3.35 9.86
C GLY A 154 -12.02 2.96 9.50
N ARG A 155 -12.84 3.87 8.95
CA ARG A 155 -14.28 3.62 8.70
C ARG A 155 -14.62 3.21 7.26
N PHE A 156 -13.63 3.09 6.37
CA PHE A 156 -13.82 2.72 4.95
C PHE A 156 -13.60 1.23 4.66
N GLY A 157 -13.96 0.36 5.61
CA GLY A 157 -13.68 -1.08 5.50
C GLY A 157 -14.82 -1.95 5.99
N HIS A 158 -16.08 -1.66 5.67
CA HIS A 158 -17.18 -2.65 5.77
C HIS A 158 -18.29 -2.31 4.76
N HIS A 159 -18.08 -2.70 3.50
CA HIS A 159 -19.20 -2.99 2.60
C HIS A 159 -19.50 -4.48 2.70
N ARG A 160 -20.65 -4.82 3.30
CA ARG A 160 -21.27 -6.15 3.21
C ARG A 160 -21.69 -6.42 1.76
N PRO A 161 -21.50 -7.63 1.22
CA PRO A 161 -22.23 -8.04 0.03
C PRO A 161 -23.69 -8.29 0.40
N THR A 162 -24.61 -7.59 -0.28
CA THR A 162 -26.03 -7.92 -0.32
C THR A 162 -26.22 -9.23 -1.08
N ALA A 163 -26.77 -10.24 -0.40
CA ALA A 163 -27.34 -11.42 -1.03
C ALA A 163 -28.68 -11.06 -1.68
N HIS A 164 -28.81 -11.33 -2.97
CA HIS A 164 -30.06 -11.61 -3.68
C HIS A 164 -29.71 -12.83 -4.56
N GLY A 165 -30.44 -13.94 -4.57
CA GLY A 165 -31.90 -14.07 -4.54
C GLY A 165 -32.26 -14.70 -5.87
#